data_AF-A0A9C7UYT6-F1
#
_entry.id   AF-A0A9C7UYT6-F1
#
_cell.length_a   1.000
_cell.length_b   1.000
_cell.length_c   1.000
_cell.angle_alpha   90.00
_cell.angle_beta   90.00
_cell.angle_gamma   90.00
#
_symmetry.space_group_name_H-M   'P 1'
#
loop_
_entity.id
_entity.type
_entity.pdbx_description
1 polymer ?
#
loop_
_entity_poly.entity_id
_entity_poly.type
_entity_poly.pdbx_seq_one_letter_code
_entity_poly.pdbx_strand_id
1 'polypeptide(L)'
;MNLPNKLTVMRVVMVPFFVAFMLIGAIPYNYLWALLVFAAASITDMLDGKIARKYNLITNFGKFLDPLADKILVASALICFVQLGWCSAWVTALILAREFVVSGVRLVAASSDKKVVIAAGMLGKMKTAMTMVAICVIIFMWILVQFGAITPEGFPIQLISDILMYIAAALTVASGVQYLYDYREFIDPTK
;
A
#
# COMPACT_ATOMS: atom_id res chain seq x y z
N MET A 1 -2.17 -25.86 -6.13
CA MET A 1 -2.20 -24.38 -6.07
C MET A 1 -2.20 -23.81 -7.48
N ASN A 2 -3.17 -22.95 -7.79
CA ASN A 2 -3.24 -22.25 -9.07
C ASN A 2 -2.13 -21.18 -9.18
N LEU A 3 -1.75 -20.81 -10.40
CA LEU A 3 -0.72 -19.80 -10.68
C LEU A 3 -0.92 -18.48 -9.91
N PRO A 4 -2.14 -17.91 -9.80
CA PRO A 4 -2.35 -16.67 -9.04
C PRO A 4 -2.01 -16.82 -7.55
N ASN A 5 -2.40 -17.92 -6.91
CA ASN A 5 -2.11 -18.13 -5.48
C ASN A 5 -0.61 -18.25 -5.19
N LYS A 6 0.18 -18.78 -6.14
CA LYS A 6 1.65 -18.84 -5.98
C LYS A 6 2.26 -17.43 -6.02
N LEU A 7 1.74 -16.56 -6.87
CA LEU A 7 2.22 -15.18 -7.02
C LEU A 7 1.80 -14.32 -5.80
N THR A 8 0.61 -14.52 -5.25
CA THR A 8 0.22 -13.89 -3.98
C THR A 8 1.12 -14.30 -2.82
N VAL A 9 1.43 -15.60 -2.68
CA VAL A 9 2.33 -16.10 -1.62
C VAL A 9 3.75 -15.56 -1.82
N MET A 10 4.23 -15.52 -3.06
CA MET A 10 5.51 -14.90 -3.41
C MET A 10 5.55 -13.44 -2.94
N ARG A 11 4.48 -12.67 -3.14
CA ARG A 11 4.40 -11.26 -2.70
C ARG A 11 4.53 -11.12 -1.20
N VAL A 12 3.82 -11.95 -0.43
CA VAL A 12 3.92 -11.94 1.04
C VAL A 12 5.36 -12.28 1.48
N VAL A 13 5.99 -13.23 0.81
CA VAL A 13 7.39 -13.61 1.06
C VAL A 13 8.37 -12.48 0.69
N MET A 14 8.07 -11.69 -0.35
CA MET A 14 8.88 -10.54 -0.77
C MET A 14 8.91 -9.40 0.25
N VAL A 15 7.90 -9.24 1.09
CA VAL A 15 7.81 -8.14 2.06
C VAL A 15 9.00 -8.14 3.05
N PRO A 16 9.34 -9.26 3.74
CA PRO A 16 10.54 -9.32 4.57
C PRO A 16 11.82 -8.89 3.87
N PHE A 17 12.01 -9.29 2.59
CA PHE A 17 13.18 -8.88 1.81
C PHE A 17 13.16 -7.38 1.52
N PHE A 18 12.01 -6.82 1.15
CA PHE A 18 11.84 -5.38 1.00
C PHE A 18 12.24 -4.63 2.28
N VAL A 19 11.76 -5.06 3.44
CA VAL A 19 12.10 -4.45 4.74
C VAL A 19 13.60 -4.59 5.04
N ALA A 20 14.17 -5.76 4.79
CA ALA A 20 15.61 -6.00 4.97
C ALA A 20 16.45 -5.05 4.10
N PHE A 21 16.09 -4.88 2.82
CA PHE A 21 16.77 -3.93 1.93
C PHE A 21 16.57 -2.48 2.38
N MET A 22 15.42 -2.10 2.92
CA MET A 22 15.19 -0.75 3.44
C MET A 22 16.02 -0.44 4.69
N LEU A 23 16.20 -1.40 5.60
CA LEU A 23 16.75 -1.15 6.94
C LEU A 23 18.21 -1.59 7.12
N ILE A 24 18.70 -2.55 6.33
CA ILE A 24 20.07 -3.06 6.45
C ILE A 24 21.01 -2.25 5.54
N GLY A 25 21.60 -1.20 6.10
CA GLY A 25 22.54 -0.32 5.38
C GLY A 25 23.86 -0.98 4.96
N ALA A 26 24.16 -2.18 5.48
CA ALA A 26 25.35 -2.95 5.07
C ALA A 26 25.20 -3.59 3.67
N ILE A 27 23.99 -3.63 3.11
CA ILE A 27 23.75 -4.18 1.77
C ILE A 27 24.13 -3.12 0.72
N PRO A 28 25.02 -3.43 -0.24
CA PRO A 28 25.29 -2.51 -1.35
C PRO A 28 24.03 -2.27 -2.19
N TYR A 29 23.77 -1.01 -2.53
CA TYR A 29 22.61 -0.61 -3.35
C TYR A 29 21.26 -1.04 -2.73
N ASN A 30 21.18 -1.06 -1.40
CA ASN A 30 20.01 -1.52 -0.66
C ASN A 30 18.69 -0.86 -1.11
N TYR A 31 18.67 0.46 -1.34
CA TYR A 31 17.45 1.15 -1.79
C TYR A 31 17.04 0.80 -3.21
N LEU A 32 18.01 0.50 -4.09
CA LEU A 32 17.72 0.00 -5.44
C LEU A 32 17.03 -1.36 -5.38
N TRP A 33 17.55 -2.28 -4.56
CA TRP A 33 16.93 -3.58 -4.36
C TRP A 33 15.54 -3.46 -3.72
N ALA A 34 15.37 -2.56 -2.75
CA ALA A 34 14.06 -2.27 -2.16
C ALA A 34 13.05 -1.79 -3.21
N LEU A 35 13.44 -0.85 -4.08
CA LEU A 35 12.57 -0.35 -5.15
C LEU A 35 12.20 -1.45 -6.14
N LEU A 36 13.16 -2.29 -6.54
CA LEU A 36 12.92 -3.41 -7.46
C LEU A 36 11.95 -4.43 -6.86
N VAL A 37 12.13 -4.80 -5.59
CA VAL A 37 11.21 -5.72 -4.90
C VAL A 37 9.82 -5.11 -4.79
N PHE A 38 9.71 -3.83 -4.38
CA PHE A 38 8.44 -3.14 -4.28
C PHE A 38 7.72 -3.06 -5.64
N ALA A 39 8.43 -2.65 -6.69
CA ALA A 39 7.88 -2.57 -8.04
C ALA A 39 7.45 -3.95 -8.57
N ALA A 40 8.26 -4.99 -8.38
CA ALA A 40 7.89 -6.35 -8.78
C ALA A 40 6.65 -6.84 -8.03
N ALA A 41 6.56 -6.59 -6.72
CA ALA A 41 5.41 -6.95 -5.90
C ALA A 41 4.12 -6.22 -6.34
N SER A 42 4.21 -4.93 -6.67
CA SER A 42 3.06 -4.14 -7.14
C SER A 42 2.63 -4.48 -8.57
N ILE A 43 3.58 -4.77 -9.47
CA ILE A 43 3.27 -5.17 -10.86
C ILE A 43 2.63 -6.57 -10.87
N THR A 44 3.16 -7.51 -10.08
CA THR A 44 2.59 -8.87 -10.00
C THR A 44 1.15 -8.84 -9.53
N ASP A 45 0.77 -7.97 -8.59
CA ASP A 45 -0.64 -7.77 -8.18
C ASP A 45 -1.57 -7.40 -9.34
N MET A 46 -1.15 -6.43 -10.14
CA MET A 46 -1.94 -6.00 -11.28
C MET A 46 -2.10 -7.12 -12.32
N LEU A 47 -1.05 -7.91 -12.53
CA LEU A 47 -1.05 -9.02 -13.49
C LEU A 47 -1.91 -10.19 -13.00
N ASP A 48 -1.79 -10.56 -11.72
CA ASP A 48 -2.55 -11.65 -11.09
C ASP A 48 -4.04 -11.37 -11.11
N GLY A 49 -4.44 -10.15 -10.75
CA GLY A 49 -5.83 -9.72 -10.82
C GLY A 49 -6.40 -9.78 -12.25
N LYS A 50 -5.58 -9.53 -13.28
CA LYS A 50 -6.01 -9.64 -14.69
C LYS A 50 -6.10 -11.09 -15.16
N ILE A 51 -5.10 -11.92 -14.83
CA ILE A 51 -5.05 -13.33 -15.23
C ILE A 51 -6.15 -14.14 -14.51
N ALA A 52 -6.32 -13.97 -13.20
CA ALA A 52 -7.35 -14.67 -12.43
C ALA A 52 -8.76 -14.37 -12.94
N ARG A 53 -9.03 -13.10 -13.32
CA ARG A 53 -10.31 -12.70 -13.94
C ARG A 53 -10.48 -13.23 -15.36
N LYS A 54 -9.42 -13.26 -16.16
CA LYS A 54 -9.47 -13.73 -17.55
C LYS A 54 -9.70 -15.24 -17.66
N TYR A 55 -9.15 -16.02 -16.74
CA TYR A 55 -9.21 -17.48 -16.77
C TYR A 55 -10.23 -18.09 -15.78
N ASN A 56 -11.05 -17.28 -15.09
CA ASN A 56 -11.97 -17.72 -14.03
C ASN A 56 -11.31 -18.58 -12.93
N LEU A 57 -10.00 -18.42 -12.72
CA LEU A 57 -9.21 -19.18 -11.73
C LEU A 57 -9.28 -18.52 -10.34
N ILE A 58 -10.46 -18.01 -10.00
CA ILE A 58 -10.70 -17.28 -8.77
C ILE A 58 -10.84 -18.28 -7.62
N THR A 59 -9.91 -18.25 -6.67
CA THR A 59 -10.00 -19.08 -5.45
C THR A 59 -10.36 -18.22 -4.25
N ASN A 60 -11.05 -18.80 -3.25
CA ASN A 60 -11.38 -18.09 -2.01
C ASN A 60 -10.12 -17.66 -1.23
N PHE A 61 -9.07 -18.48 -1.30
CA PHE A 61 -7.78 -18.18 -0.68
C PHE A 61 -7.08 -16.97 -1.33
N GLY A 62 -7.00 -16.92 -2.67
CA GLY A 62 -6.43 -15.79 -3.39
C GLY A 62 -7.21 -14.49 -3.15
N LYS A 63 -8.55 -14.55 -3.18
CA LYS A 63 -9.43 -13.41 -2.86
C LYS A 63 -9.16 -12.78 -1.49
N PHE A 64 -8.76 -13.59 -0.51
CA PHE A 64 -8.44 -13.11 0.84
C PHE A 64 -7.00 -12.60 0.94
N LEU A 65 -6.04 -13.32 0.34
CA LEU A 65 -4.63 -12.98 0.44
C LEU A 65 -4.22 -11.79 -0.42
N ASP A 66 -4.82 -11.58 -1.60
CA ASP A 66 -4.43 -10.46 -2.49
C ASP A 66 -4.60 -9.09 -1.79
N PRO A 67 -5.76 -8.77 -1.18
CA PRO A 67 -5.93 -7.51 -0.47
C PRO A 67 -5.15 -7.42 0.85
N LEU A 68 -4.73 -8.56 1.40
CA LEU A 68 -3.89 -8.62 2.59
C LEU A 68 -2.44 -8.28 2.23
N ALA A 69 -1.89 -8.94 1.21
CA ALA A 69 -0.52 -8.77 0.75
C ALA A 69 -0.25 -7.33 0.29
N ASP A 70 -1.20 -6.72 -0.43
CA ASP A 70 -1.13 -5.31 -0.86
C ASP A 70 -0.97 -4.36 0.34
N LYS A 71 -1.82 -4.51 1.35
CA LYS A 71 -1.79 -3.66 2.56
C LYS A 71 -0.54 -3.88 3.39
N ILE A 72 -0.08 -5.13 3.52
CA ILE A 72 1.14 -5.45 4.27
C ILE A 72 2.35 -4.80 3.59
N LEU A 73 2.46 -4.86 2.26
CA LEU A 73 3.57 -4.26 1.53
C LEU A 73 3.59 -2.74 1.70
N VAL A 74 2.46 -2.07 1.46
CA VAL A 74 2.35 -0.61 1.62
C VAL A 74 2.61 -0.19 3.07
N ALA A 75 2.04 -0.92 4.05
CA ALA A 75 2.26 -0.62 5.46
C ALA A 75 3.72 -0.78 5.86
N SER A 76 4.39 -1.83 5.38
CA SER A 76 5.81 -2.05 5.64
C SER A 76 6.67 -0.91 5.09
N ALA A 77 6.37 -0.41 3.89
CA ALA A 77 7.06 0.75 3.32
C ALA A 77 6.89 2.01 4.17
N LEU A 78 5.66 2.32 4.58
CA LEU A 78 5.39 3.49 5.41
C LEU A 78 6.05 3.41 6.80
N ILE A 79 6.08 2.21 7.39
CA ILE A 79 6.77 1.98 8.67
C ILE A 79 8.29 2.17 8.51
N CYS A 80 8.89 1.64 7.43
CA CYS A 80 10.30 1.86 7.13
C CYS A 80 10.62 3.35 6.95
N PHE A 81 9.74 4.11 6.28
CA PHE A 81 9.94 5.55 6.11
C PHE A 81 9.92 6.31 7.43
N VAL A 82 9.05 5.94 8.37
CA VAL A 82 9.06 6.53 9.71
C VAL A 82 10.36 6.20 10.45
N GLN A 83 10.80 4.93 10.39
CA GLN A 83 12.04 4.49 11.03
C GLN A 83 13.28 5.21 10.46
N LEU A 84 13.29 5.49 9.15
CA LEU A 84 14.37 6.20 8.46
C LEU A 84 14.25 7.73 8.55
N GLY A 85 13.18 8.25 9.16
CA GLY A 85 12.92 9.69 9.28
C GLY A 85 12.43 10.36 7.99
N TRP A 86 12.06 9.59 6.96
CA TRP A 86 11.64 10.11 5.65
C TRP A 86 10.20 10.61 5.64
N CYS A 87 9.39 10.22 6.62
CA CYS A 87 7.99 10.58 6.73
C CYS A 87 7.58 10.78 8.18
N SER A 88 6.61 11.69 8.40
CA SER A 88 6.07 11.92 9.73
C SER A 88 5.21 10.76 10.24
N ALA A 89 5.44 10.34 11.48
CA ALA A 89 4.76 9.20 12.09
C ALA A 89 3.23 9.36 12.15
N TRP A 90 2.74 10.58 12.41
CA TRP A 90 1.30 10.83 12.51
C TRP A 90 0.60 10.70 11.14
N VAL A 91 1.28 11.07 10.05
CA VAL A 91 0.75 10.93 8.68
C VAL A 91 0.66 9.45 8.31
N THR A 92 1.72 8.69 8.58
CA THR A 92 1.73 7.24 8.38
C THR A 92 0.63 6.57 9.21
N ALA A 93 0.51 6.92 10.48
CA ALA A 93 -0.52 6.37 11.36
C ALA A 93 -1.94 6.66 10.84
N LEU A 94 -2.19 7.88 10.35
CA LEU A 94 -3.47 8.25 9.75
C LEU A 94 -3.79 7.38 8.52
N ILE A 95 -2.81 7.21 7.61
CA ILE A 95 -3.00 6.42 6.39
C ILE A 95 -3.30 4.96 6.75
N LEU A 96 -2.56 4.38 7.69
CA LEU A 96 -2.75 3.01 8.16
C LEU A 96 -4.10 2.83 8.85
N ALA A 97 -4.44 3.71 9.79
CA ALA A 97 -5.70 3.64 10.53
C ALA A 97 -6.90 3.62 9.58
N ARG A 98 -6.92 4.48 8.57
CA ARG A 98 -7.98 4.48 7.55
C ARG A 98 -8.04 3.16 6.79
N GLU A 99 -6.90 2.60 6.39
CA GLU A 99 -6.88 1.31 5.68
C GLU A 99 -7.51 0.19 6.53
N PHE A 100 -7.26 0.16 7.83
CA PHE A 100 -7.93 -0.78 8.73
C PHE A 100 -9.43 -0.50 8.83
N VAL A 101 -9.85 0.76 9.01
CA VAL A 101 -11.28 1.14 9.10
C VAL A 101 -12.05 0.70 7.86
N VAL A 102 -11.58 1.07 6.66
CA VAL A 102 -12.27 0.74 5.40
C VAL A 102 -12.28 -0.77 5.15
N SER A 103 -11.22 -1.47 5.54
CA SER A 103 -11.17 -2.94 5.47
C SER A 103 -12.17 -3.59 6.41
N GLY A 104 -12.26 -3.11 7.64
CA GLY A 104 -13.22 -3.59 8.64
C GLY A 104 -14.66 -3.41 8.18
N VAL A 105 -15.01 -2.21 7.69
CA VAL A 105 -16.35 -1.93 7.16
C VAL A 105 -16.70 -2.85 5.98
N ARG A 106 -15.74 -3.12 5.07
CA ARG A 106 -15.95 -4.11 3.98
C ARG A 106 -16.25 -5.51 4.50
N LEU A 107 -15.52 -5.94 5.54
CA LEU A 107 -15.71 -7.27 6.13
C LEU A 107 -17.08 -7.40 6.80
N VAL A 108 -17.50 -6.37 7.53
CA VAL A 108 -18.84 -6.31 8.16
C VAL A 108 -19.93 -6.31 7.10
N ALA A 109 -19.83 -5.48 6.07
CA ALA A 109 -20.81 -5.42 4.98
C ALA A 109 -20.91 -6.74 4.20
N ALA A 110 -19.79 -7.41 3.96
CA ALA A 110 -19.76 -8.71 3.29
C ALA A 110 -20.37 -9.84 4.14
N SER A 111 -20.34 -9.68 5.47
CA SER A 111 -20.90 -10.64 6.42
C SER A 111 -22.36 -10.33 6.80
N SER A 112 -22.88 -9.17 6.39
CA SER A 112 -24.28 -8.79 6.62
C SER A 112 -25.26 -9.63 5.79
N ASP A 113 -26.50 -9.75 6.25
CA ASP A 113 -27.56 -10.54 5.58
C ASP A 113 -27.82 -10.12 4.12
N LYS A 114 -27.55 -8.85 3.79
CA LYS A 114 -27.68 -8.30 2.43
C LYS A 114 -26.53 -8.72 1.49
N LYS A 115 -25.42 -9.26 2.02
CA LYS A 115 -24.19 -9.66 1.29
C LYS A 115 -23.72 -8.62 0.28
N VAL A 116 -23.73 -7.34 0.67
CA VAL A 116 -23.35 -6.25 -0.24
C VAL A 116 -21.84 -6.23 -0.41
N VAL A 117 -21.38 -6.47 -1.65
CA VAL A 117 -19.98 -6.33 -2.01
C VAL A 117 -19.71 -4.87 -2.33
N ILE A 118 -19.01 -4.19 -1.42
CA ILE A 118 -18.67 -2.79 -1.57
C ILE A 118 -17.49 -2.63 -2.55
N ALA A 119 -17.76 -2.04 -3.72
CA ALA A 119 -16.72 -1.69 -4.68
C ALA A 119 -15.90 -0.47 -4.24
N ALA A 120 -14.64 -0.38 -4.67
CA ALA A 120 -13.80 0.79 -4.42
C ALA A 120 -14.24 1.97 -5.29
N GLY A 121 -14.67 3.06 -4.66
CA GLY A 121 -14.95 4.34 -5.32
C GLY A 121 -13.70 4.98 -5.94
N MET A 122 -13.91 5.96 -6.83
CA MET A 122 -12.84 6.62 -7.58
C MET A 122 -11.78 7.25 -6.66
N LEU A 123 -12.21 7.91 -5.57
CA LEU A 123 -11.29 8.48 -4.57
C LEU A 123 -10.43 7.42 -3.89
N GLY A 124 -10.97 6.23 -3.62
CA GLY A 124 -10.20 5.12 -3.06
C GLY A 124 -9.10 4.63 -4.02
N LYS A 125 -9.39 4.57 -5.33
CA LYS A 125 -8.38 4.20 -6.35
C LYS A 125 -7.30 5.26 -6.48
N MET A 126 -7.69 6.54 -6.52
CA MET A 126 -6.74 7.66 -6.60
C MET A 126 -5.82 7.70 -5.38
N LYS A 127 -6.37 7.48 -4.19
CA LYS A 127 -5.59 7.37 -2.95
C LYS A 127 -4.51 6.29 -3.05
N THR A 128 -4.88 5.08 -3.47
CA THR A 128 -3.93 3.96 -3.57
C THR A 128 -2.86 4.24 -4.61
N ALA A 129 -3.25 4.75 -5.78
CA ALA A 129 -2.30 5.12 -6.83
C ALA A 129 -1.31 6.19 -6.33
N MET A 130 -1.80 7.24 -5.68
CA MET A 130 -0.95 8.31 -5.15
C MET A 130 0.00 7.80 -4.07
N THR A 131 -0.47 6.93 -3.17
CA THR A 131 0.37 6.35 -2.11
C THR A 131 1.49 5.49 -2.69
N MET A 132 1.19 4.64 -3.68
CA MET A 132 2.21 3.81 -4.34
C MET A 132 3.23 4.66 -5.11
N VAL A 133 2.76 5.68 -5.84
CA VAL A 133 3.66 6.61 -6.55
C VAL A 133 4.54 7.36 -5.56
N ALA A 134 3.99 7.87 -4.46
CA ALA A 134 4.75 8.55 -3.42
C ALA A 134 5.86 7.66 -2.86
N ILE A 135 5.55 6.39 -2.53
CA ILE A 135 6.53 5.42 -2.05
C ILE A 135 7.66 5.23 -3.08
N CYS A 136 7.33 4.99 -4.35
CA CYS A 136 8.34 4.79 -5.39
C CYS A 136 9.22 6.03 -5.58
N VAL A 137 8.63 7.23 -5.59
CA VAL A 137 9.38 8.49 -5.77
C VAL A 137 10.29 8.76 -4.59
N ILE A 138 9.83 8.53 -3.35
CA ILE A 138 10.65 8.71 -2.14
C ILE A 138 11.86 7.76 -2.18
N ILE A 139 11.65 6.46 -2.42
CA ILE A 139 12.76 5.51 -2.52
C ILE A 139 13.72 5.91 -3.65
N PHE A 140 13.19 6.34 -4.80
CA PHE A 140 14.02 6.77 -5.93
C PHE A 140 14.89 7.99 -5.61
N MET A 141 14.39 8.98 -4.88
CA MET A 141 15.22 10.10 -4.43
C MET A 141 16.37 9.63 -3.55
N TRP A 142 16.15 8.67 -2.65
CA TRP A 142 17.20 8.10 -1.81
C TRP A 142 18.18 7.22 -2.56
N ILE A 143 17.75 6.59 -3.66
CA ILE A 143 18.66 5.98 -4.63
C ILE A 143 19.60 7.05 -5.21
N LEU A 144 19.08 8.18 -5.69
CA LEU A 144 19.91 9.25 -6.25
C LEU A 144 20.94 9.78 -5.23
N VAL A 145 20.57 9.86 -3.96
CA VAL A 145 21.51 10.18 -2.87
C VAL A 145 22.59 9.11 -2.73
N GLN A 146 22.20 7.83 -2.70
CA GLN A 146 23.14 6.70 -2.56
C GLN A 146 24.16 6.64 -3.70
N PHE A 147 23.76 7.02 -4.92
CA PHE A 147 24.64 7.11 -6.08
C PHE A 147 25.43 8.43 -6.19
N GLY A 148 25.23 9.36 -5.24
CA GLY A 148 25.91 10.66 -5.22
C GLY A 148 25.45 11.64 -6.30
N ALA A 149 24.30 11.38 -6.95
CA ALA A 149 23.74 12.25 -7.99
C ALA A 149 23.11 13.52 -7.40
N ILE A 150 22.57 13.42 -6.17
CA ILE A 150 22.06 14.55 -5.39
C ILE A 150 22.56 14.44 -3.95
N THR A 151 22.64 15.58 -3.25
CA THR A 151 22.93 15.61 -1.81
C THR A 151 21.67 16.05 -1.04
N PRO A 152 21.44 15.54 0.19
CA PRO A 152 20.33 16.00 1.02
C PRO A 152 20.35 17.50 1.34
N GLU A 153 21.53 18.12 1.28
CA GLU A 153 21.74 19.55 1.48
C GLU A 153 21.40 20.38 0.24
N GLY A 154 21.64 19.84 -0.96
CA GLY A 154 21.43 20.54 -2.23
C GLY A 154 20.04 20.32 -2.83
N PHE A 155 19.30 19.30 -2.37
CA PHE A 155 17.97 18.98 -2.88
C PHE A 155 16.98 18.76 -1.74
N PRO A 156 15.78 19.39 -1.75
CA PRO A 156 14.85 19.38 -0.61
C PRO A 156 14.04 18.06 -0.54
N ILE A 157 14.73 16.94 -0.35
CA ILE A 157 14.16 15.57 -0.33
C ILE A 157 13.07 15.45 0.73
N GLN A 158 13.30 15.98 1.93
CA GLN A 158 12.36 15.90 3.04
C GLN A 158 11.06 16.65 2.72
N LEU A 159 11.16 17.87 2.18
CA LEU A 159 10.01 18.68 1.81
C LEU A 159 9.16 17.98 0.74
N ILE A 160 9.79 17.39 -0.28
CA ILE A 160 9.09 16.65 -1.33
C ILE A 160 8.40 15.41 -0.74
N SER A 161 9.10 14.67 0.13
CA SER A 161 8.54 13.49 0.80
C SER A 161 7.31 13.87 1.63
N ASP A 162 7.39 14.94 2.41
CA ASP A 162 6.28 15.44 3.23
C ASP A 162 5.09 15.88 2.38
N ILE A 163 5.33 16.64 1.29
CA ILE A 163 4.26 17.07 0.37
C ILE A 163 3.54 15.86 -0.23
N LEU A 164 4.28 14.88 -0.75
CA LEU A 164 3.70 13.67 -1.34
C LEU A 164 2.86 12.90 -0.31
N MET A 165 3.37 12.77 0.91
CA MET A 165 2.68 12.08 1.99
C MET A 165 1.46 12.84 2.50
N TYR A 166 1.49 14.17 2.55
CA TYR A 166 0.33 14.99 2.90
C TYR A 166 -0.76 14.92 1.83
N ILE A 167 -0.40 14.90 0.54
CA ILE A 167 -1.37 14.68 -0.54
C ILE A 167 -1.99 13.28 -0.40
N ALA A 168 -1.17 12.25 -0.18
CA ALA A 168 -1.67 10.89 0.05
C ALA A 168 -2.59 10.81 1.28
N ALA A 169 -2.25 11.50 2.37
CA ALA A 169 -3.06 11.58 3.58
C ALA A 169 -4.38 12.32 3.35
N ALA A 170 -4.37 13.46 2.64
CA ALA A 170 -5.58 14.21 2.31
C ALA A 170 -6.56 13.37 1.48
N LEU A 171 -6.06 12.66 0.45
CA LEU A 171 -6.86 11.70 -0.32
C LEU A 171 -7.34 10.54 0.55
N THR A 172 -6.54 10.11 1.52
CA THR A 172 -6.91 9.06 2.48
C THR A 172 -8.05 9.49 3.39
N VAL A 173 -8.00 10.69 3.94
CA VAL A 173 -9.09 11.26 4.74
C VAL A 173 -10.33 11.43 3.88
N ALA A 174 -10.24 12.09 2.72
CA ALA A 174 -11.38 12.34 1.85
C ALA A 174 -12.07 11.03 1.42
N SER A 175 -11.29 10.04 1.00
CA SER A 175 -11.81 8.72 0.64
C SER A 175 -12.29 7.91 1.85
N GLY A 176 -11.81 8.17 3.06
CA GLY A 176 -12.29 7.55 4.29
C GLY A 176 -13.65 8.10 4.71
N VAL A 177 -13.78 9.43 4.72
CA VAL A 177 -15.03 10.13 5.05
C VAL A 177 -16.14 9.78 4.06
N GLN A 178 -15.86 9.83 2.76
CA GLN A 178 -16.83 9.43 1.74
C GLN A 178 -17.30 7.99 1.97
N TYR A 179 -16.37 7.09 2.26
CA TYR A 179 -16.68 5.68 2.48
C TYR A 179 -17.56 5.45 3.71
N LEU A 180 -17.23 6.10 4.83
CA LEU A 180 -18.02 6.00 6.06
C LEU A 180 -19.42 6.60 5.86
N TYR A 181 -19.54 7.69 5.10
CA TYR A 181 -20.83 8.32 4.80
C TYR A 181 -21.71 7.45 3.91
N ASP A 182 -21.14 6.87 2.86
CA ASP A 182 -21.84 6.03 1.88
C ASP A 182 -22.32 4.71 2.51
N TYR A 183 -21.54 4.14 3.45
CA TYR A 183 -21.81 2.83 4.05
C TYR A 183 -22.20 2.90 5.54
N ARG A 184 -22.65 4.06 6.01
CA ARG A 184 -23.08 4.27 7.40
C ARG A 184 -24.15 3.29 7.88
N GLU A 185 -25.00 2.80 6.95
CA GLU A 185 -26.06 1.84 7.26
C GLU A 185 -25.55 0.48 7.75
N PHE A 186 -24.29 0.14 7.48
CA PHE A 186 -23.64 -1.11 7.94
C PHE A 186 -22.84 -0.92 9.24
N ILE A 187 -22.72 0.31 9.73
CA ILE A 187 -21.93 0.67 10.91
C ILE A 187 -22.83 0.95 12.11
N ASP A 188 -24.13 1.19 11.88
CA ASP A 188 -25.10 1.49 12.92
C ASP A 188 -25.32 0.27 13.85
N PRO A 189 -24.86 0.32 15.11
CA PRO A 189 -24.98 -0.80 16.05
C PRO A 189 -26.40 -0.98 16.59
N THR A 190 -27.35 -0.12 16.20
CA THR A 190 -28.74 -0.18 16.64
C THR A 190 -29.65 -1.06 15.77
N LYS A 191 -29.08 -1.71 14.74
CA LYS A 191 -29.73 -2.77 13.94
C LYS A 191 -29.04 -4.11 14.17
#